data_AF-A0A0P6X7W9-F1
#
_entry.id   AF-A0A0P6X7W9-F1
#
_cell.length_a   1.000
_cell.length_b   1.000
_cell.length_c   1.000
_cell.angle_alpha   90.00
_cell.angle_beta   90.00
_cell.angle_gamma   90.00
#
_symmetry.space_group_name_H-M   'P 1'
#
loop_
_entity.id
_entity.type
_entity.pdbx_description
1 polymer ?
#
loop_
_entity_poly.entity_id
_entity_poly.type
_entity_poly.pdbx_seq_one_letter_code
_entity_poly.pdbx_strand_id
1 'polypeptide(L)'
;MSDPKSDPEYMKIGEAARFLGVNPRTVYRRVWAGELPAARIGGLYFIRKADLDAILSHNRAEPSDQADTGLMKCSVCYRLLPNETHIGAVCAVEGCEEIICTQCVRKGDQYCPDHAPSQEQLLLDALRRQKSGEIPVVVKNSIARLREINFLNRIQTRLTAMGSFLHPVSGEVINIGNWAEILEFGDDRAEIMHMLGKVVLDADTLAKNPLNAWFSARPPLPRGSKAPAIHIQVHVMSHLDEMIRNGFDTRPLTADDLAPRLVQLSEEARESKEMQMVVLASSTGWDATARTVINGQTGEKHVLPFSHGMVMIYLYDLESGELLYNNLDDRARLYAELFIPLLPSEEMEEVKTAIEKELVMYDSLTLENAVQTLGFSRSLVQKTFENLSSSNRFTLVDVPGFGLTISRK
;
A
#
# COMPACT_ATOMS: atom_id res chain seq x y z
N MET A 1 39.18 -41.87 39.49
CA MET A 1 38.85 -41.37 40.84
C MET A 1 38.49 -39.91 40.69
N SER A 2 37.19 -39.63 40.57
CA SER A 2 36.64 -38.28 40.49
C SER A 2 36.01 -37.97 41.84
N ASP A 3 36.56 -37.00 42.56
CA ASP A 3 36.00 -36.49 43.81
C ASP A 3 34.53 -36.09 43.62
N PRO A 4 33.61 -36.46 44.52
CA PRO A 4 32.27 -35.89 44.55
C PRO A 4 32.41 -34.44 45.03
N LYS A 5 32.41 -33.48 44.11
CA LYS A 5 32.29 -32.06 44.46
C LYS A 5 30.96 -31.88 45.19
N SER A 6 31.04 -31.65 46.50
CA SER A 6 29.91 -31.19 47.30
C SER A 6 29.33 -29.93 46.66
N ASP A 7 28.03 -29.94 46.37
CA ASP A 7 27.34 -28.78 45.81
C ASP A 7 27.58 -27.56 46.71
N PRO A 8 27.97 -26.40 46.14
CA PRO A 8 28.21 -25.21 46.94
C PRO A 8 26.91 -24.77 47.63
N GLU A 9 26.95 -24.68 48.95
CA GLU A 9 25.82 -24.32 49.81
C GLU A 9 25.25 -22.92 49.47
N TYR A 10 26.09 -22.04 48.92
CA TYR A 10 25.75 -20.69 48.50
C TYR A 10 26.07 -20.48 47.02
N MET A 11 25.11 -19.93 46.29
CA MET A 11 25.19 -19.63 44.86
C MET A 11 25.22 -18.12 44.63
N LYS A 12 26.04 -17.68 43.67
CA LYS A 12 25.96 -16.30 43.16
C LYS A 12 24.71 -16.13 42.30
N ILE A 13 24.29 -14.89 42.07
CA ILE A 13 23.11 -14.58 41.23
C ILE A 13 23.13 -15.30 39.86
N GLY A 14 24.27 -15.33 39.17
CA GLY A 14 24.38 -15.99 37.87
C GLY A 14 24.32 -17.53 37.92
N GLU A 15 24.61 -18.12 39.07
CA GLU A 15 24.44 -19.58 39.31
C GLU A 15 23.00 -19.88 39.71
N ALA A 16 22.42 -19.07 40.60
CA ALA A 16 21.00 -19.15 40.97
C ALA A 16 20.07 -18.98 39.77
N ALA A 17 20.40 -18.07 38.85
CA ALA A 17 19.65 -17.85 37.61
C ALA A 17 19.65 -19.09 36.70
N ARG A 18 20.82 -19.71 36.54
CA ARG A 18 20.96 -20.97 35.80
C ARG A 18 20.22 -22.12 36.49
N PHE A 19 20.30 -22.18 37.81
CA PHE A 19 19.61 -23.18 38.62
C PHE A 19 18.08 -23.08 38.49
N LEU A 20 17.54 -21.86 38.47
CA LEU A 20 16.10 -21.61 38.32
C LEU A 20 15.61 -21.56 36.86
N GLY A 21 16.50 -21.62 35.87
CA GLY A 21 16.13 -21.50 34.45
C GLY A 21 15.60 -20.11 34.04
N VAL A 22 16.02 -19.04 34.73
CA VAL A 22 15.53 -17.67 34.49
C VAL A 22 16.66 -16.69 34.18
N ASN A 23 16.32 -15.52 33.65
CA ASN A 23 17.28 -14.44 33.45
C ASN A 23 17.83 -13.91 34.80
N PRO A 24 19.14 -13.64 34.95
CA PRO A 24 19.73 -13.05 36.16
C PRO A 24 19.02 -11.80 36.69
N ARG A 25 18.46 -10.98 35.80
CA ARG A 25 17.70 -9.77 36.16
C ARG A 25 16.43 -10.09 36.96
N THR A 26 15.81 -11.25 36.70
CA THR A 26 14.67 -11.76 37.47
C THR A 26 15.07 -12.12 38.89
N VAL A 27 16.25 -12.73 39.07
CA VAL A 27 16.79 -13.07 40.39
C VAL A 27 17.09 -11.81 41.19
N TYR A 28 17.73 -10.80 40.58
CA TYR A 28 17.94 -9.49 41.23
C TYR A 28 16.62 -8.85 41.69
N ARG A 29 15.59 -8.86 40.84
CA ARG A 29 14.29 -8.32 41.17
C ARG A 29 13.68 -9.00 42.41
N ARG A 30 13.76 -10.33 42.48
CA ARG A 30 13.23 -11.11 43.62
C ARG A 30 14.02 -10.83 44.91
N VAL A 31 15.34 -10.72 44.82
CA VAL A 31 16.17 -10.34 45.97
C VAL A 31 15.83 -8.92 46.47
N TRP A 32 15.64 -7.96 45.55
CA TRP A 32 15.28 -6.59 45.93
C TRP A 32 13.85 -6.44 46.44
N ALA A 33 12.93 -7.26 45.95
CA ALA A 33 11.55 -7.34 46.44
C ALA A 33 11.44 -8.06 47.81
N GLY A 34 12.54 -8.64 48.32
CA GLY A 34 12.53 -9.42 49.56
C GLY A 34 11.93 -10.82 49.42
N GLU A 35 11.60 -11.25 48.21
CA GLU A 35 11.00 -12.55 47.89
C GLU A 35 12.02 -13.69 47.89
N LEU A 36 13.32 -13.37 47.76
CA LEU A 36 14.40 -14.34 47.80
C LEU A 36 15.48 -13.88 48.79
N PRO A 37 15.68 -14.59 49.91
CA PRO A 37 16.72 -14.27 50.87
C PRO A 37 18.11 -14.33 50.23
N ALA A 38 18.91 -13.27 50.44
CA ALA A 38 20.29 -13.23 49.97
C ALA A 38 21.20 -12.48 50.96
N ALA A 39 22.41 -12.99 51.15
CA ALA A 39 23.47 -12.33 51.90
C ALA A 39 24.32 -11.47 50.94
N ARG A 40 24.54 -10.20 51.29
CA ARG A 40 25.41 -9.30 50.51
C ARG A 40 26.80 -9.26 51.14
N ILE A 41 27.80 -9.79 50.43
CA ILE A 41 29.19 -9.84 50.87
C ILE A 41 30.07 -9.24 49.77
N GLY A 42 30.81 -8.17 50.10
CA GLY A 42 31.71 -7.52 49.13
C GLY A 42 31.00 -6.96 47.89
N GLY A 43 29.75 -6.52 48.01
CA GLY A 43 28.96 -5.99 46.90
C GLY A 43 28.29 -7.06 46.02
N LEU A 44 28.57 -8.34 46.24
CA LEU A 44 27.92 -9.47 45.56
C LEU A 44 26.83 -10.09 46.43
N TYR A 45 25.78 -10.61 45.78
CA TYR A 45 24.71 -11.35 46.44
C TYR A 45 24.96 -12.85 46.36
N PHE A 46 24.82 -13.51 47.51
CA PHE A 46 24.90 -14.96 47.67
C PHE A 46 23.56 -15.47 48.21
N ILE A 47 23.05 -16.52 47.57
CA ILE A 47 21.75 -17.12 47.88
C ILE A 47 22.01 -18.56 48.33
N ARG A 48 21.36 -19.00 49.41
CA ARG A 48 21.47 -20.41 49.83
C ARG A 48 20.72 -21.29 48.87
N LYS A 49 21.28 -22.45 48.54
CA LYS A 49 20.61 -23.43 47.68
C LYS A 49 19.24 -23.85 48.24
N ALA A 50 19.14 -24.03 49.56
CA ALA A 50 17.89 -24.37 50.24
C ALA A 50 16.75 -23.36 49.99
N ASP A 51 17.06 -22.07 49.87
CA ASP A 51 16.05 -21.03 49.59
C ASP A 51 15.57 -21.09 48.13
N LEU A 52 16.45 -21.50 47.19
CA LEU A 52 16.09 -21.74 45.79
C LEU A 52 15.25 -23.01 45.65
N ASP A 53 15.63 -24.07 46.35
CA ASP A 53 14.89 -25.33 46.40
C ASP A 53 13.48 -25.12 46.99
N ALA A 54 13.37 -24.28 48.03
CA ALA A 54 12.07 -23.89 48.59
C ALA A 54 11.16 -23.23 47.54
N ILE A 55 11.69 -22.30 46.72
CA ILE A 55 10.92 -21.65 45.64
C ILE A 55 10.47 -22.65 44.58
N LEU A 56 11.33 -23.61 44.20
CA LEU A 56 10.99 -24.65 43.23
C LEU A 56 9.93 -25.60 43.80
N SER A 57 10.02 -25.92 45.09
CA SER A 57 9.02 -26.75 45.75
C SER A 57 7.67 -26.05 45.91
N HIS A 58 7.67 -24.73 46.16
CA HIS A 58 6.43 -23.95 46.30
C HIS A 58 5.72 -23.70 44.96
N ASN A 59 6.46 -23.64 43.85
CA ASN A 59 5.91 -23.49 42.50
C ASN A 59 5.78 -24.83 41.77
N ARG A 60 5.99 -25.95 42.45
CA ARG A 60 5.70 -27.26 41.90
C ARG A 60 4.18 -27.36 41.87
N ALA A 61 3.59 -27.03 40.72
CA ALA A 61 2.23 -27.46 40.43
C ALA A 61 2.23 -28.98 40.64
N GLU A 62 1.42 -29.46 41.57
CA GLU A 62 1.07 -30.87 41.56
C GLU A 62 0.56 -31.15 40.14
N PRO A 63 1.02 -32.21 39.46
CA PRO A 63 0.40 -32.59 38.21
C PRO A 63 -1.04 -32.95 38.56
N SER A 64 -1.96 -32.01 38.37
CA SER A 64 -3.36 -32.34 38.38
C SER A 64 -3.53 -33.27 37.19
N ASP A 65 -3.85 -34.54 37.46
CA ASP A 65 -4.34 -35.53 36.49
C ASP A 65 -5.71 -35.12 35.90
N GLN A 66 -5.98 -33.82 35.83
CA GLN A 66 -7.15 -33.17 35.28
C GLN A 66 -6.69 -31.91 34.55
N ALA A 67 -6.31 -32.06 33.28
CA ALA A 67 -6.26 -30.95 32.34
C ALA A 67 -6.51 -31.44 30.91
N ASP A 68 -7.56 -32.25 30.71
CA ASP A 68 -8.37 -32.10 29.50
C ASP A 68 -9.40 -31.01 29.80
N THR A 69 -8.90 -29.80 30.05
CA THR A 69 -9.76 -28.64 29.92
C THR A 69 -10.15 -28.64 28.45
N GLY A 70 -11.43 -28.76 28.11
CA GLY A 70 -11.97 -28.67 26.75
C GLY A 70 -11.75 -27.32 26.05
N LEU A 71 -10.59 -26.70 26.29
CA LEU A 71 -9.99 -25.58 25.62
C LEU A 71 -9.62 -26.04 24.20
N MET A 72 -10.61 -25.89 23.31
CA MET A 72 -10.43 -26.03 21.88
C MET A 72 -9.43 -24.98 21.39
N LYS A 73 -8.61 -25.33 20.40
CA LYS A 73 -7.67 -24.40 19.77
C LYS A 73 -7.99 -24.26 18.29
N CYS A 74 -7.80 -23.07 17.75
CA CYS A 74 -7.79 -22.89 16.30
C CYS A 74 -6.54 -23.56 15.73
N SER A 75 -6.70 -24.43 14.74
CA SER A 75 -5.59 -25.07 14.02
C SER A 75 -4.73 -24.10 13.21
N VAL A 76 -5.33 -23.00 12.73
CA VAL A 76 -4.65 -22.01 11.87
C VAL A 76 -3.85 -20.98 12.68
N CYS A 77 -4.49 -20.33 13.67
CA CYS A 77 -3.85 -19.25 14.43
C CYS A 77 -3.43 -19.65 15.85
N TYR A 78 -3.65 -20.91 16.23
CA TYR A 78 -3.34 -21.48 17.56
C TYR A 78 -3.97 -20.75 18.75
N ARG A 79 -4.93 -19.84 18.50
CA ARG A 79 -5.69 -19.15 19.53
C ARG A 79 -6.57 -20.15 20.29
N LEU A 80 -6.50 -20.09 21.62
CA LEU A 80 -7.40 -20.83 22.49
C LEU A 80 -8.83 -20.27 22.37
N LEU A 81 -9.79 -21.16 22.20
CA LEU A 81 -11.20 -20.87 22.03
C LEU A 81 -11.89 -21.15 23.37
N PRO A 82 -12.53 -20.14 23.99
CA PRO A 82 -13.13 -20.30 25.30
C PRO A 82 -14.36 -21.20 25.29
N ASN A 83 -15.02 -21.37 24.15
CA ASN A 83 -16.20 -22.21 23.94
C ASN A 83 -16.45 -22.43 22.42
N GLU A 84 -17.43 -23.28 22.10
CA GLU A 84 -17.77 -23.69 20.73
C GLU A 84 -18.28 -22.54 19.85
N THR A 85 -18.83 -21.45 20.41
CA THR A 85 -19.33 -20.32 19.58
C THR A 85 -18.22 -19.55 18.87
N HIS A 86 -16.96 -19.80 19.25
CA HIS A 86 -15.78 -19.25 18.58
C HIS A 86 -15.26 -20.15 17.45
N ILE A 87 -15.85 -21.34 17.26
CA ILE A 87 -15.61 -22.20 16.11
C ILE A 87 -16.34 -21.62 14.90
N GLY A 88 -15.59 -21.32 13.85
CA GLY A 88 -16.15 -20.88 12.57
C GLY A 88 -16.43 -22.04 11.64
N ALA A 89 -15.52 -23.01 11.56
CA ALA A 89 -15.62 -24.18 10.71
C ALA A 89 -14.69 -25.31 11.21
N VAL A 90 -14.82 -26.49 10.62
CA VAL A 90 -13.78 -27.53 10.62
C VAL A 90 -13.06 -27.50 9.27
N CYS A 91 -11.87 -28.09 9.21
CA CYS A 91 -11.12 -28.22 7.96
C CYS A 91 -12.01 -28.84 6.86
N ALA A 92 -11.98 -28.27 5.66
CA ALA A 92 -12.80 -28.68 4.53
C ALA A 92 -12.39 -30.03 3.91
N VAL A 93 -11.25 -30.63 4.31
CA VAL A 93 -10.85 -31.97 3.87
C VAL A 93 -11.69 -33.01 4.60
N GLU A 94 -12.32 -33.89 3.83
CA GLU A 94 -13.12 -34.98 4.36
C GLU A 94 -12.31 -35.84 5.35
N GLY A 95 -12.83 -36.00 6.57
CA GLY A 95 -12.18 -36.75 7.64
C GLY A 95 -11.20 -35.95 8.51
N CYS A 96 -11.01 -34.65 8.28
CA CYS A 96 -10.20 -33.79 9.15
C CYS A 96 -11.07 -33.03 10.17
N GLU A 97 -10.84 -33.26 11.46
CA GLU A 97 -11.60 -32.65 12.56
C GLU A 97 -10.95 -31.38 13.15
N GLU A 98 -9.90 -30.88 12.50
CA GLU A 98 -9.19 -29.68 12.97
C GLU A 98 -10.09 -28.44 12.91
N ILE A 99 -10.19 -27.75 14.05
CA ILE A 99 -11.09 -26.63 14.27
C ILE A 99 -10.47 -25.33 13.72
N ILE A 100 -11.27 -24.50 13.05
CA ILE A 100 -10.88 -23.18 12.57
C ILE A 100 -11.78 -22.13 13.23
N CYS A 101 -11.19 -21.09 13.83
CA CYS A 101 -11.96 -20.08 14.54
C CYS A 101 -12.71 -19.13 13.59
N THR A 102 -13.75 -18.48 14.10
CA THR A 102 -14.57 -17.52 13.33
C THR A 102 -13.77 -16.41 12.66
N GLN A 103 -12.67 -15.96 13.29
CA GLN A 103 -11.79 -14.94 12.71
C GLN A 103 -11.01 -15.45 11.50
N CYS A 104 -10.46 -16.67 11.57
CA CYS A 104 -9.76 -17.30 10.45
C CYS A 104 -10.71 -17.60 9.29
N VAL A 105 -11.90 -18.12 9.57
CA VAL A 105 -12.92 -18.34 8.53
C VAL A 105 -13.32 -17.03 7.84
N ARG A 106 -13.47 -15.93 8.60
CA ARG A 106 -13.74 -14.60 8.01
C ARG A 106 -12.60 -14.09 7.13
N LYS A 107 -11.35 -14.49 7.41
CA LYS A 107 -10.17 -14.21 6.57
C LYS A 107 -10.06 -15.14 5.34
N GLY A 108 -10.98 -16.09 5.20
CA GLY A 108 -11.03 -17.04 4.10
C GLY A 108 -10.38 -18.39 4.37
N ASP A 109 -9.92 -18.66 5.59
CA ASP A 109 -9.30 -19.95 5.93
C ASP A 109 -10.36 -21.06 5.97
N GLN A 110 -10.16 -22.08 5.13
CA GLN A 110 -11.03 -23.27 5.07
C GLN A 110 -10.28 -24.57 5.38
N TYR A 111 -8.96 -24.51 5.50
CA TYR A 111 -8.08 -25.67 5.66
C TYR A 111 -7.19 -25.49 6.89
N CYS A 112 -6.90 -26.57 7.61
CA CYS A 112 -5.85 -26.55 8.62
C CYS A 112 -4.47 -26.40 7.97
N PRO A 113 -3.40 -26.06 8.70
CA PRO A 113 -2.07 -25.87 8.13
C PRO A 113 -1.54 -27.06 7.32
N ASP A 114 -1.90 -28.29 7.70
CA ASP A 114 -1.46 -29.51 7.01
C ASP A 114 -2.19 -29.76 5.69
N HIS A 115 -3.38 -29.20 5.53
CA HIS A 115 -4.23 -29.34 4.33
C HIS A 115 -4.35 -28.03 3.54
N ALA A 116 -3.70 -26.96 3.99
CA ALA A 116 -3.73 -25.68 3.32
C ALA A 116 -3.11 -25.83 1.92
N PRO A 117 -3.82 -25.43 0.86
CA PRO A 117 -3.25 -25.45 -0.48
C PRO A 117 -2.00 -24.58 -0.53
N SER A 118 -0.99 -25.01 -1.30
CA SER A 118 0.20 -24.19 -1.50
C SER A 118 -0.15 -22.88 -2.20
N GLN A 119 0.67 -21.85 -2.04
CA GLN A 119 0.48 -20.58 -2.76
C GLN A 119 0.42 -20.78 -4.29
N GLU A 120 1.16 -21.76 -4.82
CA GLU A 120 1.11 -22.11 -6.23
C GLU A 120 -0.23 -22.74 -6.62
N GLN A 121 -0.78 -23.65 -5.81
CA GLN A 121 -2.10 -24.25 -6.03
C GLN A 121 -3.21 -23.19 -5.97
N LEU A 122 -3.16 -22.30 -4.97
CA LEU A 122 -4.08 -21.17 -4.83
C LEU A 122 -4.04 -20.25 -6.05
N LEU A 123 -2.83 -19.91 -6.52
CA LEU A 123 -2.64 -19.08 -7.71
C LEU A 123 -3.19 -19.75 -8.97
N LEU A 124 -2.92 -21.04 -9.16
CA LEU A 124 -3.43 -21.80 -10.32
C LEU A 124 -4.96 -21.90 -10.31
N ASP A 125 -5.58 -22.01 -9.13
CA ASP A 125 -7.03 -21.95 -8.98
C ASP A 125 -7.58 -20.57 -9.32
N ALA A 126 -7.02 -19.51 -8.73
CA ALA A 126 -7.40 -18.14 -9.01
C ALA A 126 -7.30 -17.81 -10.51
N LEU A 127 -6.20 -18.17 -11.17
CA LEU A 127 -6.03 -17.97 -12.61
C LEU A 127 -7.07 -18.73 -13.46
N ARG A 128 -7.51 -19.92 -13.01
CA ARG A 128 -8.60 -20.66 -13.69
C ARG A 128 -9.93 -19.92 -13.52
N ARG A 129 -10.25 -19.48 -12.31
CA ARG A 129 -11.48 -18.74 -11.97
C ARG A 129 -11.56 -17.38 -12.68
N GLN A 130 -10.42 -16.71 -12.85
CA GLN A 130 -10.34 -15.47 -13.63
C GLN A 130 -10.63 -15.73 -15.10
N LYS A 131 -10.04 -16.78 -15.68
CA LYS A 131 -10.29 -17.17 -17.08
C LYS A 131 -11.75 -17.56 -17.35
N SER A 132 -12.44 -18.13 -16.37
CA SER A 132 -13.87 -18.42 -16.46
C SER A 132 -14.77 -17.22 -16.15
N GLY A 133 -14.19 -16.06 -15.80
CA GLY A 133 -14.93 -14.84 -15.46
C GLY A 133 -15.61 -14.86 -14.09
N GLU A 134 -15.25 -15.80 -13.21
CA GLU A 134 -15.82 -15.89 -11.85
C GLU A 134 -15.25 -14.81 -10.94
N ILE A 135 -13.97 -14.46 -11.12
CA ILE A 135 -13.30 -13.37 -10.42
C ILE A 135 -12.77 -12.34 -11.42
N PRO A 136 -12.77 -11.05 -11.06
CA PRO A 136 -12.46 -9.98 -12.01
C PRO A 136 -10.97 -9.85 -12.30
N VAL A 137 -10.10 -10.17 -11.32
CA VAL A 137 -8.67 -9.89 -11.42
C VAL A 137 -7.84 -10.94 -10.66
N VAL A 138 -6.58 -11.11 -11.06
CA VAL A 138 -5.54 -11.82 -10.30
C VAL A 138 -4.23 -11.05 -10.48
N VAL A 139 -3.74 -10.39 -9.42
CA VAL A 139 -2.48 -9.64 -9.45
C VAL A 139 -1.51 -10.23 -8.46
N LYS A 140 -0.38 -10.74 -8.96
CA LYS A 140 0.72 -11.21 -8.10
C LYS A 140 1.38 -10.04 -7.39
N ASN A 141 1.88 -10.27 -6.18
CA ASN A 141 2.59 -9.26 -5.40
C ASN A 141 3.73 -8.58 -6.17
N SER A 142 4.53 -9.34 -6.91
CA SER A 142 5.65 -8.83 -7.71
C SER A 142 5.20 -7.94 -8.86
N ILE A 143 4.03 -8.22 -9.45
CA ILE A 143 3.42 -7.37 -10.47
C ILE A 143 2.86 -6.10 -9.85
N ALA A 144 2.19 -6.20 -8.70
CA ALA A 144 1.70 -5.04 -7.95
C ALA A 144 2.86 -4.10 -7.55
N ARG A 145 3.98 -4.67 -7.06
CA ARG A 145 5.20 -3.92 -6.73
C ARG A 145 5.83 -3.23 -7.95
N LEU A 146 5.88 -3.91 -9.09
CA LEU A 146 6.37 -3.31 -10.33
C LEU A 146 5.46 -2.16 -10.78
N ARG A 147 4.13 -2.33 -10.74
CA ARG A 147 3.15 -1.28 -11.06
C ARG A 147 3.30 -0.07 -10.15
N GLU A 148 3.44 -0.30 -8.85
CA GLU A 148 3.67 0.74 -7.85
C GLU A 148 4.89 1.59 -8.18
N ILE A 149 6.05 0.96 -8.38
CA ILE A 149 7.31 1.65 -8.71
C ILE A 149 7.16 2.44 -10.02
N ASN A 150 6.61 1.82 -11.06
CA ASN A 150 6.45 2.45 -12.36
C ASN A 150 5.52 3.65 -12.30
N PHE A 151 4.37 3.52 -11.63
CA PHE A 151 3.40 4.60 -11.47
C PHE A 151 4.01 5.79 -10.74
N LEU A 152 4.59 5.56 -9.55
CA LEU A 152 5.18 6.63 -8.75
C LEU A 152 6.29 7.35 -9.51
N ASN A 153 7.19 6.62 -10.17
CA ASN A 153 8.25 7.21 -10.98
C ASN A 153 7.71 8.06 -12.14
N ARG A 154 6.65 7.61 -12.81
CA ARG A 154 6.01 8.32 -13.93
C ARG A 154 5.33 9.60 -13.46
N ILE A 155 4.54 9.55 -12.39
CA ILE A 155 3.90 10.74 -11.82
C ILE A 155 4.95 11.71 -11.27
N GLN A 156 5.98 11.23 -10.56
CA GLN A 156 7.07 12.08 -10.08
C GLN A 156 7.80 12.76 -11.25
N THR A 157 8.10 12.04 -12.34
CA THR A 157 8.73 12.61 -13.52
C THR A 157 7.86 13.71 -14.14
N ARG A 158 6.56 13.48 -14.22
CA ARG A 158 5.59 14.44 -14.76
C ARG A 158 5.46 15.69 -13.90
N LEU A 159 5.34 15.52 -12.58
CA LEU A 159 5.28 16.63 -11.63
C LEU A 159 6.57 17.45 -11.67
N THR A 160 7.73 16.80 -11.63
CA THR A 160 9.04 17.47 -11.59
C THR A 160 9.37 18.21 -12.88
N ALA A 161 8.75 17.86 -14.01
CA ALA A 161 8.87 18.59 -15.27
C ALA A 161 8.16 19.96 -15.27
N MET A 162 7.25 20.21 -14.31
CA MET A 162 6.55 21.48 -14.21
C MET A 162 7.32 22.50 -13.36
N GLY A 163 7.56 23.69 -13.92
CA GLY A 163 8.14 24.82 -13.17
C GLY A 163 7.10 25.68 -12.42
N SER A 164 5.83 25.61 -12.83
CA SER A 164 4.75 26.40 -12.21
C SER A 164 3.38 25.84 -12.53
N PHE A 165 2.39 26.14 -11.70
CA PHE A 165 0.98 25.84 -11.94
C PHE A 165 0.08 26.88 -11.25
N LEU A 166 -1.21 26.90 -11.58
CA LEU A 166 -2.17 27.82 -10.94
C LEU A 166 -2.63 27.26 -9.59
N HIS A 167 -2.92 28.13 -8.64
CA HIS A 167 -3.55 27.71 -7.38
C HIS A 167 -5.03 27.37 -7.67
N PRO A 168 -5.57 26.19 -7.27
CA PRO A 168 -6.91 25.74 -7.67
C PRO A 168 -8.07 26.61 -7.18
N VAL A 169 -7.90 27.35 -6.07
CA VAL A 169 -8.89 28.32 -5.55
C VAL A 169 -8.60 29.77 -5.97
N SER A 170 -7.42 30.31 -5.66
CA SER A 170 -7.12 31.73 -5.90
C SER A 170 -6.73 32.05 -7.34
N GLY A 171 -6.33 31.05 -8.14
CA GLY A 171 -5.79 31.26 -9.49
C GLY A 171 -4.39 31.90 -9.52
N GLU A 172 -3.76 32.12 -8.36
CA GLU A 172 -2.39 32.66 -8.30
C GLU A 172 -1.38 31.68 -8.91
N VAL A 173 -0.36 32.20 -9.60
CA VAL A 173 0.72 31.36 -10.15
C VAL A 173 1.66 30.92 -9.02
N ILE A 174 1.76 29.62 -8.83
CA ILE A 174 2.72 28.98 -7.93
C ILE A 174 3.95 28.60 -8.73
N ASN A 175 5.11 29.13 -8.35
CA ASN A 175 6.39 28.81 -8.96
C ASN A 175 7.14 27.80 -8.09
N ILE A 176 7.66 26.75 -8.72
CA ILE A 176 8.39 25.69 -8.06
C ILE A 176 9.84 25.78 -8.53
N GLY A 177 10.72 26.20 -7.62
CA GLY A 177 12.15 26.29 -7.92
C GLY A 177 12.78 24.92 -8.04
N ASN A 178 12.58 24.07 -7.03
CA ASN A 178 13.16 22.73 -6.98
C ASN A 178 12.21 21.76 -6.30
N TRP A 179 11.69 20.79 -7.05
CA TRP A 179 10.81 19.76 -6.51
C TRP A 179 11.50 18.86 -5.48
N ALA A 180 12.80 18.61 -5.61
CA ALA A 180 13.52 17.72 -4.70
C ALA A 180 13.58 18.24 -3.26
N GLU A 181 13.40 19.56 -3.06
CA GLU A 181 13.39 20.18 -1.73
C GLU A 181 12.04 20.08 -1.02
N ILE A 182 10.96 19.85 -1.77
CA ILE A 182 9.60 19.82 -1.24
C ILE A 182 8.96 18.43 -1.29
N LEU A 183 9.65 17.44 -1.87
CA LEU A 183 9.17 16.06 -1.97
C LEU A 183 9.50 15.28 -0.69
N GLU A 184 8.47 14.64 -0.14
CA GLU A 184 8.56 13.69 0.96
C GLU A 184 8.14 12.30 0.45
N PHE A 185 8.74 11.24 0.99
CA PHE A 185 8.47 9.86 0.59
C PHE A 185 8.18 9.00 1.82
N GLY A 186 7.34 7.99 1.65
CA GLY A 186 7.13 6.96 2.64
C GLY A 186 6.46 5.72 2.08
N ASP A 187 6.24 4.74 2.95
CA ASP A 187 5.63 3.45 2.63
C ASP A 187 5.18 2.74 3.92
N ASP A 188 4.51 1.59 3.76
CA ASP A 188 3.97 0.76 4.83
C ASP A 188 4.89 -0.42 5.17
N ARG A 189 6.21 -0.30 4.99
CA ARG A 189 7.16 -1.39 5.32
C ARG A 189 7.05 -1.88 6.76
N ALA A 190 6.68 -0.99 7.69
CA ALA A 190 6.52 -1.32 9.09
C ALA A 190 5.32 -2.27 9.31
N GLU A 191 4.26 -2.11 8.52
CA GLU A 191 3.11 -3.00 8.55
C GLU A 191 3.48 -4.38 8.01
N ILE A 192 4.23 -4.43 6.90
CA ILE A 192 4.74 -5.68 6.32
C ILE A 192 5.65 -6.42 7.30
N MET A 193 6.56 -5.69 7.98
CA MET A 193 7.40 -6.23 9.05
C MET A 193 6.56 -6.87 10.15
N HIS A 194 5.49 -6.18 10.58
CA HIS A 194 4.56 -6.70 11.58
C HIS A 194 3.85 -7.97 11.11
N MET A 195 3.29 -7.97 9.89
CA MET A 195 2.58 -9.13 9.31
C MET A 195 3.48 -10.36 9.15
N LEU A 196 4.75 -10.15 8.79
CA LEU A 196 5.74 -11.23 8.64
C LEU A 196 6.42 -11.64 9.95
N GLY A 197 6.18 -10.93 11.06
CA GLY A 197 6.91 -11.11 12.31
C GLY A 197 8.42 -10.87 12.18
N LYS A 198 8.84 -10.01 11.23
CA LYS A 198 10.23 -9.69 10.96
C LYS A 198 10.57 -8.30 11.52
N VAL A 199 11.80 -8.12 12.00
CA VAL A 199 12.32 -6.81 12.45
C VAL A 199 12.95 -6.04 11.28
N VAL A 200 13.40 -6.75 10.26
CA VAL A 200 14.02 -6.20 9.04
C VAL A 200 13.52 -7.00 7.84
N LEU A 201 13.24 -6.32 6.74
CA LEU A 201 12.89 -6.96 5.46
C LEU A 201 14.16 -7.15 4.62
N ASP A 202 14.33 -8.35 4.09
CA ASP A 202 15.37 -8.65 3.12
C ASP A 202 15.04 -8.02 1.74
N ALA A 203 16.06 -7.91 0.89
CA ALA A 203 15.92 -7.28 -0.43
C ALA A 203 14.90 -8.01 -1.33
N ASP A 204 14.80 -9.33 -1.20
CA ASP A 204 13.86 -10.15 -1.98
C ASP A 204 12.40 -9.84 -1.60
N THR A 205 12.13 -9.71 -0.30
CA THR A 205 10.81 -9.33 0.24
C THR A 205 10.41 -7.93 -0.26
N LEU A 206 11.34 -6.97 -0.23
CA LEU A 206 11.11 -5.59 -0.69
C LEU A 206 10.93 -5.48 -2.22
N ALA A 207 11.54 -6.40 -2.97
CA ALA A 207 11.44 -6.46 -4.43
C ALA A 207 10.13 -7.13 -4.88
N LYS A 208 9.60 -8.06 -4.08
CA LYS A 208 8.42 -8.86 -4.45
C LYS A 208 7.10 -8.31 -3.93
N ASN A 209 7.07 -7.56 -2.83
CA ASN A 209 5.81 -7.14 -2.22
C ASN A 209 5.57 -5.64 -2.45
N PRO A 210 4.33 -5.23 -2.78
CA PRO A 210 3.96 -3.83 -2.77
C PRO A 210 4.18 -3.27 -1.36
N LEU A 211 4.55 -1.99 -1.28
CA LEU A 211 4.80 -1.33 0.00
C LEU A 211 3.74 -0.29 0.33
N ASN A 212 2.69 -0.15 -0.49
CA ASN A 212 1.79 1.00 -0.47
C ASN A 212 2.57 2.32 -0.43
N ALA A 213 3.59 2.39 -1.29
CA ALA A 213 4.50 3.52 -1.31
C ALA A 213 3.78 4.79 -1.76
N TRP A 214 4.26 5.91 -1.23
CA TRP A 214 3.70 7.22 -1.50
C TRP A 214 4.79 8.29 -1.56
N PHE A 215 4.44 9.39 -2.21
CA PHE A 215 5.17 10.64 -2.04
C PHE A 215 4.19 11.80 -1.91
N SER A 216 4.64 12.88 -1.31
CA SER A 216 3.88 14.11 -1.20
C SER A 216 4.76 15.33 -1.44
N ALA A 217 4.13 16.45 -1.75
CA ALA A 217 4.81 17.72 -1.92
C ALA A 217 3.97 18.88 -1.38
N ARG A 218 4.65 19.88 -0.81
CA ARG A 218 4.04 21.15 -0.38
C ARG A 218 4.66 22.32 -1.14
N PRO A 219 4.12 22.68 -2.32
CA PRO A 219 4.64 23.81 -3.10
C PRO A 219 4.57 25.13 -2.32
N PRO A 220 5.57 26.02 -2.46
CA PRO A 220 5.58 27.29 -1.76
C PRO A 220 4.54 28.25 -2.33
N LEU A 221 3.87 29.01 -1.47
CA LEU A 221 2.95 30.06 -1.91
C LEU A 221 3.70 31.35 -2.29
N PRO A 222 3.14 32.17 -3.21
CA PRO A 222 3.64 33.51 -3.47
C PRO A 222 3.70 34.37 -2.19
N ARG A 223 4.71 35.22 -2.10
CA ARG A 223 4.89 36.08 -0.92
C ARG A 223 3.67 36.99 -0.73
N GLY A 224 3.06 36.93 0.46
CA GLY A 224 1.87 37.71 0.79
C GLY A 224 0.55 37.11 0.33
N SER A 225 0.57 35.91 -0.27
CA SER A 225 -0.63 35.15 -0.59
C SER A 225 -1.46 34.87 0.68
N LYS A 226 -2.78 34.95 0.53
CA LYS A 226 -3.76 34.53 1.54
C LYS A 226 -4.45 33.22 1.15
N ALA A 227 -4.04 32.59 0.05
CA ALA A 227 -4.57 31.32 -0.38
C ALA A 227 -4.20 30.22 0.61
N PRO A 228 -5.02 29.16 0.76
CA PRO A 228 -4.63 27.98 1.54
C PRO A 228 -3.35 27.36 0.94
N ALA A 229 -2.47 26.83 1.78
CA ALA A 229 -1.31 26.10 1.24
C ALA A 229 -1.77 24.84 0.50
N ILE A 230 -0.97 24.38 -0.46
CA ILE A 230 -1.28 23.20 -1.26
C ILE A 230 -0.48 22.00 -0.77
N HIS A 231 -1.14 20.87 -0.64
CA HIS A 231 -0.52 19.57 -0.36
C HIS A 231 -0.89 18.58 -1.47
N ILE A 232 0.09 18.24 -2.30
CA ILE A 232 -0.04 17.22 -3.34
C ILE A 232 0.35 15.87 -2.72
N GLN A 233 -0.48 14.86 -2.86
CA GLN A 233 -0.27 13.52 -2.31
C GLN A 233 -0.49 12.48 -3.40
N VAL A 234 0.43 11.54 -3.55
CA VAL A 234 0.32 10.43 -4.49
C VAL A 234 0.61 9.15 -3.74
N HIS A 235 -0.40 8.27 -3.65
CA HIS A 235 -0.35 7.03 -2.88
C HIS A 235 -0.70 5.85 -3.78
N VAL A 236 0.01 4.75 -3.63
CA VAL A 236 -0.39 3.45 -4.20
C VAL A 236 -1.01 2.61 -3.09
N MET A 237 -2.11 1.92 -3.40
CA MET A 237 -2.88 1.11 -2.46
C MET A 237 -2.98 -0.33 -2.98
N SER A 238 -2.77 -1.26 -2.07
CA SER A 238 -2.91 -2.71 -2.24
C SER A 238 -3.37 -3.31 -0.91
N HIS A 239 -4.06 -4.44 -0.95
CA HIS A 239 -4.31 -5.21 0.27
C HIS A 239 -3.05 -5.99 0.66
N LEU A 240 -2.23 -5.38 1.53
CA LEU A 240 -0.93 -5.92 1.90
C LEU A 240 -1.05 -7.32 2.54
N ASP A 241 -2.12 -7.59 3.29
CA ASP A 241 -2.32 -8.87 3.93
C ASP A 241 -2.62 -10.00 2.93
N GLU A 242 -3.47 -9.80 1.91
CA GLU A 242 -3.63 -10.77 0.81
C GLU A 242 -2.31 -10.96 0.06
N MET A 243 -1.64 -9.86 -0.30
CA MET A 243 -0.40 -9.90 -1.08
C MET A 243 0.72 -10.66 -0.38
N ILE A 244 0.82 -10.54 0.94
CA ILE A 244 1.81 -11.27 1.76
C ILE A 244 1.37 -12.72 1.97
N ARG A 245 0.12 -12.94 2.36
CA ARG A 245 -0.41 -14.27 2.73
C ARG A 245 -0.45 -15.21 1.54
N ASN A 246 -1.01 -14.75 0.43
CA ASN A 246 -1.28 -15.58 -0.75
C ASN A 246 -0.19 -15.42 -1.84
N GLY A 247 0.56 -14.31 -1.82
CA GLY A 247 1.46 -13.93 -2.91
C GLY A 247 0.74 -13.26 -4.09
N PHE A 248 -0.58 -13.08 -4.00
CA PHE A 248 -1.41 -12.42 -5.00
C PHE A 248 -2.73 -11.95 -4.37
N ASP A 249 -3.42 -11.08 -5.09
CA ASP A 249 -4.75 -10.58 -4.75
C ASP A 249 -5.71 -10.82 -5.92
N THR A 250 -6.97 -11.08 -5.60
CA THR A 250 -8.04 -11.40 -6.55
C THR A 250 -9.18 -10.39 -6.56
N ARG A 251 -9.12 -9.35 -5.71
CA ARG A 251 -10.17 -8.36 -5.59
C ARG A 251 -9.66 -6.94 -5.87
N PRO A 252 -10.38 -6.15 -6.68
CA PRO A 252 -10.17 -4.71 -6.76
C PRO A 252 -10.45 -4.04 -5.40
N LEU A 253 -9.91 -2.84 -5.20
CA LEU A 253 -10.27 -2.00 -4.06
C LEU A 253 -11.72 -1.49 -4.20
N THR A 254 -12.41 -1.44 -3.08
CA THR A 254 -13.85 -1.16 -2.98
C THR A 254 -14.13 0.17 -2.28
N ALA A 255 -15.40 0.55 -2.19
CA ALA A 255 -15.83 1.70 -1.39
C ALA A 255 -15.44 1.56 0.10
N ASP A 256 -15.43 0.35 0.65
CA ASP A 256 -15.06 0.10 2.05
C ASP A 256 -13.56 0.30 2.29
N ASP A 257 -12.73 0.06 1.27
CA ASP A 257 -11.29 0.34 1.32
C ASP A 257 -11.01 1.84 1.16
N LEU A 258 -11.83 2.53 0.35
CA LEU A 258 -11.69 3.97 0.08
C LEU A 258 -12.22 4.87 1.22
N ALA A 259 -13.32 4.49 1.85
CA ALA A 259 -14.03 5.34 2.81
C ALA A 259 -13.17 5.77 4.02
N PRO A 260 -12.37 4.90 4.66
CA PRO A 260 -11.47 5.30 5.74
C PRO A 260 -10.48 6.39 5.31
N ARG A 261 -9.96 6.28 4.08
CA ARG A 261 -9.03 7.27 3.53
C ARG A 261 -9.72 8.60 3.27
N LEU A 262 -10.94 8.60 2.73
CA LEU A 262 -11.72 9.83 2.52
C LEU A 262 -12.02 10.57 3.83
N VAL A 263 -12.38 9.84 4.87
CA VAL A 263 -12.62 10.41 6.20
C VAL A 263 -11.34 11.05 6.74
N GLN A 264 -10.22 10.33 6.68
CA GLN A 264 -8.92 10.84 7.12
C GLN A 264 -8.54 12.13 6.38
N LEU A 265 -8.63 12.14 5.04
CA LEU A 265 -8.29 13.31 4.23
C LEU A 265 -9.17 14.52 4.54
N SER A 266 -10.47 14.29 4.79
CA SER A 266 -11.42 15.35 5.13
C SER A 266 -11.08 15.98 6.50
N GLU A 267 -10.71 15.15 7.48
CA GLU A 267 -10.28 15.62 8.80
C GLU A 267 -8.94 16.37 8.73
N GLU A 268 -7.95 15.82 8.04
CA GLU A 268 -6.65 16.46 7.83
C GLU A 268 -6.78 17.83 7.14
N ALA A 269 -7.64 17.94 6.12
CA ALA A 269 -7.89 19.20 5.42
C ALA A 269 -8.57 20.24 6.32
N ARG A 270 -9.45 19.80 7.23
CA ARG A 270 -10.11 20.68 8.20
C ARG A 270 -9.14 21.22 9.25
N GLU A 271 -8.22 20.38 9.72
CA GLU A 271 -7.23 20.74 10.74
C GLU A 271 -6.11 21.63 10.18
N SER A 272 -5.51 21.21 9.05
CA SER A 272 -4.38 21.91 8.42
C SER A 272 -4.81 23.19 7.70
N LYS A 273 -6.07 23.27 7.25
CA LYS A 273 -6.58 24.31 6.33
C LYS A 273 -5.80 24.37 5.01
N GLU A 274 -5.18 23.26 4.63
CA GLU A 274 -4.49 23.10 3.35
C GLU A 274 -5.46 22.57 2.31
N MET A 275 -5.28 23.02 1.07
CA MET A 275 -5.91 22.42 -0.09
C MET A 275 -5.13 21.17 -0.50
N GLN A 276 -5.81 20.03 -0.51
CA GLN A 276 -5.22 18.74 -0.81
C GLN A 276 -5.56 18.30 -2.24
N MET A 277 -4.54 17.89 -2.98
CA MET A 277 -4.63 17.23 -4.28
C MET A 277 -4.16 15.79 -4.10
N VAL A 278 -5.08 14.83 -4.08
CA VAL A 278 -4.77 13.46 -3.67
C VAL A 278 -5.02 12.48 -4.79
N VAL A 279 -3.99 11.73 -5.16
CA VAL A 279 -4.10 10.60 -6.08
C VAL A 279 -3.97 9.30 -5.29
N LEU A 280 -4.96 8.42 -5.42
CA LEU A 280 -4.93 7.07 -4.89
C LEU A 280 -4.93 6.08 -6.05
N ALA A 281 -3.79 5.43 -6.27
CA ALA A 281 -3.64 4.43 -7.32
C ALA A 281 -3.87 3.02 -6.76
N SER A 282 -4.74 2.23 -7.38
CA SER A 282 -4.99 0.83 -6.97
C SER A 282 -4.16 -0.14 -7.79
N SER A 283 -3.38 -1.01 -7.16
CA SER A 283 -2.59 -2.04 -7.85
C SER A 283 -3.42 -3.16 -8.47
N THR A 284 -4.65 -3.37 -7.97
CA THR A 284 -5.65 -4.35 -8.44
C THR A 284 -6.85 -3.70 -9.14
N GLY A 285 -6.83 -2.37 -9.29
CA GLY A 285 -7.92 -1.58 -9.83
C GLY A 285 -9.01 -1.21 -8.83
N TRP A 286 -9.99 -0.42 -9.28
CA TRP A 286 -11.11 0.06 -8.47
C TRP A 286 -12.42 -0.57 -8.95
N ASP A 287 -13.20 -1.12 -8.01
CA ASP A 287 -14.49 -1.71 -8.33
C ASP A 287 -15.57 -0.65 -8.64
N ALA A 288 -16.76 -1.12 -9.01
CA ALA A 288 -17.89 -0.26 -9.30
C ALA A 288 -18.35 0.57 -8.08
N THR A 289 -18.21 0.04 -6.86
CA THR A 289 -18.66 0.74 -5.65
C THR A 289 -17.77 1.95 -5.34
N ALA A 290 -16.45 1.81 -5.43
CA ALA A 290 -15.49 2.92 -5.31
C ALA A 290 -15.70 3.97 -6.40
N ARG A 291 -15.94 3.53 -7.65
CA ARG A 291 -16.25 4.41 -8.79
C ARG A 291 -17.49 5.26 -8.53
N THR A 292 -18.57 4.66 -8.00
CA THR A 292 -19.80 5.37 -7.64
C THR A 292 -19.57 6.41 -6.54
N VAL A 293 -18.68 6.16 -5.58
CA VAL A 293 -18.35 7.16 -4.54
C VAL A 293 -17.75 8.42 -5.15
N ILE A 294 -16.91 8.30 -6.18
CA ILE A 294 -16.21 9.46 -6.78
C ILE A 294 -17.01 10.14 -7.90
N ASN A 295 -17.63 9.38 -8.80
CA ASN A 295 -18.35 9.93 -9.94
C ASN A 295 -19.84 10.16 -9.66
N GLY A 296 -20.34 9.63 -8.55
CA GLY A 296 -21.77 9.56 -8.27
C GLY A 296 -22.48 8.54 -9.18
N GLN A 297 -23.79 8.46 -9.05
CA GLN A 297 -24.65 7.67 -9.93
C GLN A 297 -25.99 8.38 -10.14
N THR A 298 -26.40 8.46 -11.40
CA THR A 298 -27.73 8.90 -11.81
C THR A 298 -28.61 7.66 -12.08
N GLY A 299 -29.81 7.62 -11.50
CA GLY A 299 -30.71 6.46 -11.57
C GLY A 299 -31.66 6.36 -10.37
N GLU A 300 -32.25 5.17 -10.14
CA GLU A 300 -33.20 4.92 -9.04
C GLU A 300 -32.62 5.18 -7.64
N LYS A 301 -31.32 4.92 -7.46
CA LYS A 301 -30.55 5.32 -6.27
C LYS A 301 -29.61 6.45 -6.65
N HIS A 302 -30.10 7.68 -6.52
CA HIS A 302 -29.27 8.85 -6.73
C HIS A 302 -28.18 8.91 -5.66
N VAL A 303 -26.92 8.76 -6.09
CA VAL A 303 -25.75 8.88 -5.22
C VAL A 303 -24.96 10.09 -5.69
N LEU A 304 -24.78 11.06 -4.79
CA LEU A 304 -23.96 12.23 -5.08
C LEU A 304 -22.48 11.84 -5.07
N PRO A 305 -21.67 12.37 -6.00
CA PRO A 305 -20.22 12.18 -5.96
C PRO A 305 -19.64 12.80 -4.69
N PHE A 306 -18.54 12.23 -4.21
CA PHE A 306 -17.73 12.83 -3.16
C PHE A 306 -17.33 14.25 -3.55
N SER A 307 -17.55 15.19 -2.63
CA SER A 307 -17.24 16.60 -2.82
C SER A 307 -16.77 17.20 -1.51
N HIS A 308 -15.65 17.92 -1.57
CA HIS A 308 -15.08 18.61 -0.44
C HIS A 308 -14.44 19.94 -0.88
N GLY A 309 -14.63 20.99 -0.08
CA GLY A 309 -14.14 22.33 -0.41
C GLY A 309 -12.62 22.43 -0.52
N MET A 310 -11.89 21.58 0.22
CA MET A 310 -10.42 21.60 0.29
C MET A 310 -9.75 20.29 -0.16
N VAL A 311 -10.50 19.29 -0.63
CA VAL A 311 -9.91 18.01 -1.08
C VAL A 311 -10.36 17.74 -2.50
N MET A 312 -9.40 17.63 -3.41
CA MET A 312 -9.58 17.08 -4.75
C MET A 312 -8.99 15.69 -4.77
N ILE A 313 -9.80 14.70 -5.16
CA ILE A 313 -9.38 13.30 -5.20
C ILE A 313 -9.43 12.74 -6.62
N TYR A 314 -8.40 11.96 -6.93
CA TYR A 314 -8.22 11.23 -8.18
C TYR A 314 -7.96 9.78 -7.83
N LEU A 315 -8.72 8.86 -8.40
CA LEU A 315 -8.43 7.43 -8.30
C LEU A 315 -7.80 6.98 -9.60
N TYR A 316 -6.61 6.40 -9.54
CA TYR A 316 -5.97 5.82 -10.71
C TYR A 316 -6.08 4.29 -10.64
N ASP A 317 -6.59 3.68 -11.70
CA ASP A 317 -6.72 2.24 -11.82
C ASP A 317 -5.48 1.69 -12.54
N LEU A 318 -4.57 1.01 -11.83
CA LEU A 318 -3.35 0.47 -12.45
C LEU A 318 -3.61 -0.80 -13.28
N GLU A 319 -4.80 -1.39 -13.18
CA GLU A 319 -5.21 -2.52 -14.01
C GLU A 319 -5.74 -2.04 -15.36
N SER A 320 -6.64 -1.05 -15.37
CA SER A 320 -7.25 -0.53 -16.60
C SER A 320 -6.53 0.68 -17.21
N GLY A 321 -5.68 1.37 -16.44
CA GLY A 321 -5.03 2.62 -16.84
C GLY A 321 -5.93 3.85 -16.76
N GLU A 322 -7.10 3.73 -16.14
CA GLU A 322 -8.13 4.77 -16.09
C GLU A 322 -7.93 5.73 -14.90
N LEU A 323 -8.13 7.02 -15.14
CA LEU A 323 -8.19 8.04 -14.10
C LEU A 323 -9.64 8.45 -13.83
N LEU A 324 -10.07 8.31 -12.58
CA LEU A 324 -11.40 8.64 -12.10
C LEU A 324 -11.34 9.87 -11.18
N TYR A 325 -12.27 10.80 -11.35
CA TYR A 325 -12.40 11.98 -10.50
C TYR A 325 -13.82 12.53 -10.64
N ASN A 326 -14.25 13.34 -9.66
CA ASN A 326 -15.56 13.96 -9.71
C ASN A 326 -15.65 14.95 -10.89
N ASN A 327 -16.35 14.55 -11.95
CA ASN A 327 -16.52 15.36 -13.16
C ASN A 327 -17.32 16.65 -12.93
N LEU A 328 -18.03 16.79 -11.80
CA LEU A 328 -18.74 18.02 -11.42
C LEU A 328 -17.83 19.02 -10.70
N ASP A 329 -16.61 18.63 -10.31
CA ASP A 329 -15.62 19.55 -9.75
C ASP A 329 -14.70 20.08 -10.86
N ASP A 330 -14.93 21.34 -11.28
CA ASP A 330 -14.13 21.99 -12.31
C ASP A 330 -12.64 22.07 -11.97
N ARG A 331 -12.30 22.14 -10.67
CA ARG A 331 -10.90 22.16 -10.22
C ARG A 331 -10.26 20.80 -10.46
N ALA A 332 -10.97 19.72 -10.15
CA ALA A 332 -10.48 18.36 -10.39
C ALA A 332 -10.21 18.13 -11.88
N ARG A 333 -11.14 18.56 -12.74
CA ARG A 333 -11.00 18.46 -14.19
C ARG A 333 -9.76 19.20 -14.71
N LEU A 334 -9.47 20.39 -14.19
CA LEU A 334 -8.34 21.22 -14.62
C LEU A 334 -6.98 20.55 -14.40
N TYR A 335 -6.82 19.76 -13.34
CA TYR A 335 -5.54 19.14 -12.99
C TYR A 335 -5.47 17.64 -13.28
N ALA A 336 -6.54 17.03 -13.81
CA ALA A 336 -6.58 15.59 -14.07
C ALA A 336 -5.41 15.10 -14.94
N GLU A 337 -5.04 15.86 -15.97
CA GLU A 337 -3.90 15.51 -16.85
C GLU A 337 -2.56 15.41 -16.12
N LEU A 338 -2.40 16.04 -14.95
CA LEU A 338 -1.17 15.93 -14.16
C LEU A 338 -0.97 14.54 -13.55
N PHE A 339 -2.05 13.77 -13.44
CA PHE A 339 -2.07 12.49 -12.74
C PHE A 339 -2.21 11.29 -13.68
N ILE A 340 -2.09 11.51 -14.98
CA ILE A 340 -1.98 10.45 -15.99
C ILE A 340 -0.49 10.07 -16.11
N PRO A 341 -0.10 8.81 -15.84
CA PRO A 341 1.29 8.35 -15.83
C PRO A 341 1.84 8.08 -17.24
N LEU A 342 1.48 8.92 -18.21
CA LEU A 342 2.00 8.87 -19.57
C LEU A 342 3.26 9.73 -19.65
N LEU A 343 4.37 9.14 -20.11
CA LEU A 343 5.61 9.89 -20.28
C LEU A 343 5.49 10.82 -21.50
N PRO A 344 6.19 11.97 -21.53
CA PRO A 344 6.15 12.88 -22.67
C PRO A 344 6.53 12.23 -24.00
N SER A 345 7.41 11.20 -23.98
CA SER A 345 7.77 10.42 -25.16
C SER A 345 6.63 9.53 -25.66
N GLU A 346 5.81 8.99 -24.75
CA GLU A 346 4.66 8.15 -25.08
C GLU A 346 3.49 9.02 -25.58
N GLU A 347 3.26 10.17 -24.95
CA GLU A 347 2.33 11.21 -25.45
C GLU A 347 2.68 11.62 -26.88
N MET A 348 3.96 11.88 -27.14
CA MET A 348 4.43 12.24 -28.48
C MET A 348 4.24 11.10 -29.49
N GLU A 349 4.46 9.84 -29.10
CA GLU A 349 4.25 8.70 -29.99
C GLU A 349 2.76 8.42 -30.26
N GLU A 350 1.87 8.66 -29.30
CA GLU A 350 0.42 8.62 -29.50
C GLU A 350 -0.03 9.70 -30.50
N VAL A 351 0.39 10.94 -30.28
CA VAL A 351 0.09 12.07 -31.18
C VAL A 351 0.65 11.78 -32.57
N LYS A 352 1.87 11.24 -32.65
CA LYS A 352 2.50 10.84 -33.91
C LYS A 352 1.68 9.77 -34.63
N THR A 353 1.26 8.72 -33.93
CA THR A 353 0.43 7.64 -34.49
C THR A 353 -0.92 8.17 -34.98
N ALA A 354 -1.54 9.08 -34.23
CA ALA A 354 -2.79 9.73 -34.60
C ALA A 354 -2.63 10.63 -35.85
N ILE A 355 -1.58 11.46 -35.90
CA ILE A 355 -1.24 12.28 -37.07
C ILE A 355 -0.97 11.38 -38.28
N GLU A 356 -0.18 10.31 -38.12
CA GLU A 356 0.14 9.40 -39.22
C GLU A 356 -1.12 8.75 -39.79
N LYS A 357 -2.09 8.39 -38.93
CA LYS A 357 -3.39 7.84 -39.31
C LYS A 357 -4.26 8.86 -40.05
N GLU A 358 -4.32 10.12 -39.59
CA GLU A 358 -5.01 11.19 -40.34
C GLU A 358 -4.34 11.44 -41.70
N LEU A 359 -3.01 11.41 -41.75
CA LEU A 359 -2.25 11.53 -43.00
C LEU A 359 -2.39 10.30 -43.93
N VAL A 360 -3.02 9.21 -43.49
CA VAL A 360 -3.46 8.14 -44.42
C VAL A 360 -4.69 8.61 -45.21
N MET A 361 -5.57 9.39 -44.58
CA MET A 361 -6.82 9.87 -45.17
C MET A 361 -6.63 11.18 -45.95
N TYR A 362 -5.68 12.01 -45.52
CA TYR A 362 -5.39 13.32 -46.10
C TYR A 362 -3.91 13.47 -46.46
N ASP A 363 -3.58 14.08 -47.60
CA ASP A 363 -2.17 14.26 -48.03
C ASP A 363 -1.39 15.28 -47.17
N SER A 364 -2.11 16.14 -46.45
CA SER A 364 -1.55 17.16 -45.56
C SER A 364 -2.47 17.45 -44.39
N LEU A 365 -1.90 17.88 -43.27
CA LEU A 365 -2.61 18.23 -42.05
C LEU A 365 -2.07 19.54 -41.47
N THR A 366 -2.93 20.54 -41.29
CA THR A 366 -2.56 21.81 -40.64
C THR A 366 -2.53 21.64 -39.12
N LEU A 367 -1.69 22.42 -38.43
CA LEU A 367 -1.59 22.38 -36.97
C LEU A 367 -2.93 22.66 -36.30
N GLU A 368 -3.68 23.63 -36.81
CA GLU A 368 -4.97 24.03 -36.23
C GLU A 368 -6.03 22.95 -36.41
N ASN A 369 -6.08 22.30 -37.58
CA ASN A 369 -6.97 21.17 -37.81
C ASN A 369 -6.57 19.96 -36.96
N ALA A 370 -5.28 19.65 -36.85
CA ALA A 370 -4.79 18.58 -35.99
C ALA A 370 -5.18 18.77 -34.52
N VAL A 371 -5.04 19.98 -33.98
CA VAL A 371 -5.45 20.30 -32.61
C VAL A 371 -6.96 20.12 -32.42
N GLN A 372 -7.78 20.58 -33.37
CA GLN A 372 -9.23 20.45 -33.28
C GLN A 372 -9.72 19.00 -33.45
N THR A 373 -9.18 18.27 -34.42
CA THR A 373 -9.62 16.91 -34.74
C THR A 373 -9.10 15.87 -33.74
N LEU A 374 -7.83 15.99 -33.33
CA LEU A 374 -7.19 15.00 -32.46
C LEU A 374 -7.37 15.30 -30.96
N GLY A 375 -7.75 16.53 -30.61
CA GLY A 375 -7.99 16.92 -29.22
C GLY A 375 -6.73 17.07 -28.36
N PHE A 376 -5.53 17.05 -28.97
CA PHE A 376 -4.27 17.26 -28.26
C PHE A 376 -3.91 18.74 -28.14
N SER A 377 -3.09 19.08 -27.14
CA SER A 377 -2.63 20.46 -26.94
C SER A 377 -1.78 20.96 -28.11
N ARG A 378 -1.94 22.25 -28.45
CA ARG A 378 -1.23 22.88 -29.58
C ARG A 378 0.28 22.73 -29.50
N SER A 379 0.87 22.89 -28.32
CA SER A 379 2.31 22.79 -28.11
C SER A 379 2.83 21.37 -28.34
N LEU A 380 2.07 20.34 -27.94
CA LEU A 380 2.43 18.94 -28.14
C LEU A 380 2.32 18.53 -29.61
N VAL A 381 1.25 18.93 -30.30
CA VAL A 381 1.08 18.68 -31.74
C VAL A 381 2.19 19.37 -32.53
N GLN A 382 2.51 20.62 -32.20
CA GLN A 382 3.59 21.36 -32.86
C GLN A 382 4.96 20.69 -32.67
N LYS A 383 5.32 20.31 -31.44
CA LYS A 383 6.56 19.56 -31.18
C LYS A 383 6.61 18.23 -31.94
N THR A 384 5.45 17.57 -32.09
CA THR A 384 5.35 16.31 -32.82
C THR A 384 5.52 16.53 -34.33
N PHE A 385 4.99 17.62 -34.89
CA PHE A 385 5.21 18.00 -36.29
C PHE A 385 6.71 18.23 -36.56
N GLU A 386 7.38 18.99 -35.68
CA GLU A 386 8.82 19.22 -35.74
C GLU A 386 9.60 17.90 -35.68
N ASN A 387 9.24 17.00 -34.75
CA ASN A 387 9.84 15.67 -34.64
C ASN A 387 9.62 14.82 -35.91
N LEU A 388 8.40 14.75 -36.44
CA LEU A 388 8.08 14.00 -37.66
C LEU A 388 8.84 14.52 -38.88
N SER A 389 9.02 15.84 -39.00
CA SER A 389 9.77 16.47 -40.08
C SER A 389 11.28 16.16 -40.06
N SER A 390 11.81 15.79 -38.89
CA SER A 390 13.20 15.31 -38.79
C SER A 390 13.40 13.94 -39.42
N SER A 391 12.31 13.18 -39.61
CA SER A 391 12.31 11.96 -40.40
C SER A 391 12.21 12.26 -41.89
N ASN A 392 12.85 11.46 -42.74
CA ASN A 392 12.87 11.71 -44.18
C ASN A 392 11.54 11.37 -44.90
N ARG A 393 10.45 11.14 -44.14
CA ARG A 393 9.13 10.73 -44.63
C ARG A 393 8.11 11.88 -44.71
N PHE A 394 8.34 12.97 -43.98
CA PHE A 394 7.41 14.08 -43.87
C PHE A 394 8.11 15.39 -44.19
N THR A 395 7.33 16.38 -44.62
CA THR A 395 7.78 17.76 -44.79
C THR A 395 6.89 18.67 -43.95
N LEU A 396 7.51 19.60 -43.24
CA LEU A 396 6.84 20.63 -42.48
C LEU A 396 7.02 21.97 -43.18
N VAL A 397 5.92 22.63 -43.54
CA VAL A 397 5.92 23.88 -44.30
C VAL A 397 4.93 24.84 -43.65
N ASP A 398 5.29 26.12 -43.56
CA ASP A 398 4.33 27.17 -43.23
C ASP A 398 3.62 27.62 -44.51
N VAL A 399 2.32 27.31 -44.62
CA VAL A 399 1.53 27.62 -45.82
C VAL A 399 0.77 28.93 -45.59
N PRO A 400 0.99 29.96 -46.43
CA PRO A 400 0.31 31.24 -46.27
C PRO A 400 -1.21 31.09 -46.18
N GLY A 401 -1.82 31.63 -45.11
CA GLY A 401 -3.27 31.57 -44.86
C GLY A 401 -3.77 30.30 -44.17
N PHE A 402 -2.95 29.23 -44.09
CA PHE A 402 -3.29 27.97 -43.44
C PHE A 402 -2.37 27.62 -42.25
N GLY A 403 -1.21 28.28 -42.17
CA GLY A 403 -0.24 28.12 -41.10
C GLY A 403 0.61 26.86 -41.23
N LEU A 404 1.22 26.47 -40.12
CA LEU A 404 2.14 25.32 -40.05
C LEU A 404 1.42 24.03 -40.47
N THR A 405 1.92 23.38 -41.51
CA THR A 405 1.29 22.23 -42.17
C THR A 405 2.30 21.12 -42.37
N ILE A 406 1.94 19.90 -41.97
CA ILE A 406 2.73 18.69 -42.23
C ILE A 406 2.14 17.91 -43.39
N SER A 407 2.97 17.42 -44.30
CA SER A 407 2.57 16.57 -45.43
C SER A 407 3.52 15.39 -45.60
N ARG A 408 3.04 14.33 -46.23
CA ARG A 408 3.90 13.20 -46.66
C ARG A 408 4.76 13.64 -47.84
N LYS A 409 6.01 13.17 -47.86
CA LYS A 409 6.89 13.33 -49.02
C LYS A 409 6.52 12.38 -50.16
#